data_AF-A0AAW0MNK9-F1
#
_entry.id   AF-A0AAW0MNK9-F1
#
_cell.length_a   1.000
_cell.length_b   1.000
_cell.length_c   1.000
_cell.angle_alpha   90.00
_cell.angle_beta   90.00
_cell.angle_gamma   90.00
#
_symmetry.space_group_name_H-M   'P 1'
#
loop_
_entity.id
_entity.type
_entity.pdbx_description
1 polymer ?
#
loop_
_entity_poly.entity_id
_entity_poly.type
_entity_poly.pdbx_seq_one_letter_code
_entity_poly.pdbx_strand_id
1 'polypeptide(L)'
;MCHKDQEGSKSKRTEQLKRADEGETFTEGHPQEREREKERERRNRDSETSGTRKCNRWVQMTIDSLEARFWAIAAQPNDTDCSDADGICPLRCDNVDIQCYVIDNNGFVLISKQRNDAGRFLGELDGSVMTTLIRMGMFKRVSLFDYQAMCKMHSHSVSSGRHLISPLYSLASALKWFLSNFLLFLLEFNICSLWHTEHLAEASIHKKKGEILQPCETEYPSFVYEPSVKETNSIIKCGRCQKMFVVQQIPDTNLLLLVVQADCDCSRQFSSTLSLLCFLNDSAHNSSSKCDRMRSQKIRRRPESCHAYHAHENANDCGGASAVSLSALLFLFSLVTPTLAS
;
A
#
# COMPACT_ATOMS: atom_id res chain seq x y z
N MET A 1 -16.34 -16.85 -20.20
CA MET A 1 -17.40 -16.71 -19.19
C MET A 1 -18.16 -15.41 -19.50
N CYS A 2 -19.32 -15.45 -20.16
CA CYS A 2 -20.07 -14.21 -20.44
C CYS A 2 -20.79 -13.78 -19.16
N HIS A 3 -20.37 -12.67 -18.56
CA HIS A 3 -21.14 -12.00 -17.50
C HIS A 3 -22.13 -11.01 -18.15
N LYS A 4 -23.32 -10.87 -17.56
CA LYS A 4 -24.26 -9.79 -17.93
C LYS A 4 -23.65 -8.47 -17.45
N ASP A 5 -23.28 -7.59 -18.37
CA ASP A 5 -22.85 -6.24 -18.03
C ASP A 5 -24.04 -5.41 -17.53
N GLN A 6 -23.99 -4.98 -16.27
CA GLN A 6 -24.85 -3.95 -15.67
C GLN A 6 -24.27 -2.53 -15.89
N GLU A 7 -23.51 -2.30 -16.96
CA GLU A 7 -22.83 -1.02 -17.18
C GLU A 7 -23.78 0.14 -17.57
N GLY A 8 -25.04 -0.15 -17.93
CA GLY A 8 -26.05 0.88 -18.17
C GLY A 8 -26.56 1.60 -16.91
N SER A 9 -26.37 1.02 -15.72
CA SER A 9 -26.97 1.55 -14.48
C SER A 9 -26.08 2.55 -13.73
N LYS A 10 -24.75 2.54 -13.96
CA LYS A 10 -23.81 3.45 -13.28
C LYS A 10 -23.77 4.84 -13.90
N SER A 11 -23.85 4.97 -15.23
CA SER A 11 -23.73 6.28 -15.90
C SER A 11 -24.86 7.25 -15.53
N LYS A 12 -26.12 6.76 -15.50
CA LYS A 12 -27.28 7.58 -15.10
C LYS A 12 -27.32 7.90 -13.60
N ARG A 13 -26.68 7.09 -12.74
CA ARG A 13 -26.58 7.39 -11.30
C ARG A 13 -25.64 8.56 -11.04
N THR A 14 -24.61 8.75 -11.86
CA THR A 14 -23.72 9.93 -11.81
C THR A 14 -24.37 11.21 -12.32
N GLU A 15 -25.28 11.13 -13.30
CA GLU A 15 -26.07 12.30 -13.75
C GLU A 15 -27.18 12.70 -12.77
N GLN A 16 -27.81 11.74 -12.08
CA GLN A 16 -28.76 12.07 -11.01
C GLN A 16 -28.07 12.62 -9.76
N LEU A 17 -26.84 12.20 -9.45
CA LEU A 17 -26.08 12.76 -8.33
C LEU A 17 -25.55 14.18 -8.61
N LYS A 18 -25.33 14.54 -9.89
CA LYS A 18 -24.93 15.90 -10.29
C LYS A 18 -26.07 16.92 -10.29
N ARG A 19 -27.34 16.49 -10.36
CA ARG A 19 -28.51 17.38 -10.23
C ARG A 19 -28.93 17.67 -8.80
N ALA A 20 -28.37 16.99 -7.81
CA ALA A 20 -28.64 17.25 -6.39
C ALA A 20 -27.76 18.38 -5.81
N ASP A 21 -26.85 18.95 -6.60
CA ASP A 21 -25.89 19.98 -6.18
C ASP A 21 -26.33 21.41 -6.59
N GLU A 22 -27.51 21.56 -7.19
CA GLU A 22 -28.15 22.86 -7.41
C GLU A 22 -29.41 22.91 -6.53
N GLY A 23 -29.37 23.77 -5.50
CA GLY A 23 -30.41 23.87 -4.49
C GLY A 23 -31.75 24.29 -5.08
N GLU A 24 -32.67 23.34 -5.23
CA GLU A 24 -34.09 23.60 -5.46
C GLU A 24 -34.94 23.08 -4.30
N THR A 25 -35.84 23.94 -3.84
CA THR A 25 -36.74 23.74 -2.71
C THR A 25 -37.84 22.74 -3.12
N PHE A 26 -37.93 21.59 -2.46
CA PHE A 26 -38.91 20.56 -2.81
C PHE A 26 -40.27 20.83 -2.16
N THR A 27 -41.22 21.37 -2.93
CA THR A 27 -42.65 21.37 -2.58
C THR A 27 -43.28 20.00 -2.89
N GLU A 28 -44.03 19.43 -1.94
CA GLU A 28 -44.67 18.11 -2.08
C GLU A 28 -45.67 18.06 -3.26
N GLY A 29 -45.35 17.25 -4.28
CA GLY A 29 -46.22 16.98 -5.44
C GLY A 29 -47.29 15.90 -5.21
N HIS A 30 -48.42 16.09 -5.91
CA HIS A 30 -49.70 15.38 -5.78
C HIS A 30 -49.62 13.89 -6.22
N PRO A 31 -50.44 12.97 -5.66
CA PRO A 31 -50.32 11.50 -5.83
C PRO A 31 -50.38 10.99 -7.28
N GLN A 32 -51.00 11.75 -8.18
CA GLN A 32 -51.23 11.36 -9.58
C GLN A 32 -49.97 11.41 -10.45
N GLU A 33 -48.97 12.21 -10.05
CA GLU A 33 -47.69 12.36 -10.76
C GLU A 33 -46.74 11.18 -10.46
N ARG A 34 -46.85 10.62 -9.24
CA ARG A 34 -46.12 9.42 -8.80
C ARG A 34 -46.49 8.14 -9.56
N GLU A 35 -47.72 8.02 -10.06
CA GLU A 35 -48.12 6.85 -10.86
C GLU A 35 -47.63 6.94 -12.31
N ARG A 36 -47.63 8.14 -12.90
CA ARG A 36 -47.08 8.37 -14.25
C ARG A 36 -45.58 8.13 -14.31
N GLU A 37 -44.86 8.46 -13.24
CA GLU A 37 -43.42 8.21 -13.13
C GLU A 37 -43.11 6.71 -13.02
N LYS A 38 -43.89 5.95 -12.22
CA LYS A 38 -43.77 4.48 -12.13
C LYS A 38 -44.04 3.76 -13.45
N GLU A 39 -44.96 4.27 -14.26
CA GLU A 39 -45.27 3.67 -15.56
C GLU A 39 -44.22 4.00 -16.63
N ARG A 40 -43.54 5.14 -16.50
CA ARG A 40 -42.35 5.51 -17.29
C ARG A 40 -41.13 4.68 -16.91
N GLU A 41 -40.97 4.37 -15.62
CA GLU A 41 -39.94 3.44 -15.12
C GLU A 41 -40.17 2.00 -15.61
N ARG A 42 -41.42 1.53 -15.69
CA ARG A 42 -41.74 0.19 -16.24
C ARG A 42 -41.40 0.08 -17.73
N ARG A 43 -41.76 1.06 -18.55
CA ARG A 43 -41.39 1.09 -19.97
C ARG A 43 -39.88 1.14 -20.21
N ASN A 44 -39.13 1.86 -19.36
CA ASN A 44 -37.67 1.85 -19.44
C ASN A 44 -37.07 0.48 -19.07
N ARG A 45 -37.67 -0.23 -18.12
CA ARG A 45 -37.26 -1.59 -17.70
C ARG A 45 -37.47 -2.62 -18.81
N ASP A 46 -38.55 -2.49 -19.58
CA ASP A 46 -38.85 -3.39 -20.72
C ASP A 46 -37.91 -3.14 -21.92
N SER A 47 -37.37 -1.92 -22.06
CA SER A 47 -36.35 -1.62 -23.08
C SER A 47 -34.96 -2.22 -22.74
N GLU A 48 -34.64 -2.40 -21.46
CA GLU A 48 -33.40 -3.02 -20.99
C GLU A 48 -33.37 -4.55 -21.19
N THR A 49 -34.53 -5.19 -21.40
CA THR A 49 -34.63 -6.62 -21.68
C THR A 49 -34.30 -7.03 -23.11
N SER A 50 -34.17 -6.08 -24.06
CA SER A 50 -33.64 -6.33 -25.40
C SER A 50 -32.12 -6.10 -25.46
N GLY A 51 -31.38 -6.70 -24.52
CA GLY A 51 -29.93 -6.59 -24.45
C GLY A 51 -29.25 -7.61 -25.36
N THR A 52 -28.63 -7.15 -26.44
CA THR A 52 -27.64 -7.95 -27.18
C THR A 52 -26.54 -8.38 -26.19
N ARG A 53 -26.32 -9.69 -26.07
CA ARG A 53 -25.27 -10.24 -25.20
C ARG A 53 -23.90 -9.83 -25.77
N LYS A 54 -23.32 -8.73 -25.28
CA LYS A 54 -21.89 -8.47 -25.46
C LYS A 54 -21.15 -9.52 -24.64
N CYS A 55 -20.46 -10.42 -25.31
CA CYS A 55 -19.52 -11.32 -24.64
C CYS A 55 -18.13 -10.75 -24.86
N ASN A 56 -17.46 -10.37 -23.77
CA ASN A 56 -16.08 -9.92 -23.85
C ASN A 56 -15.22 -11.08 -24.37
N ARG A 57 -14.66 -10.90 -25.56
CA ARG A 57 -13.75 -11.85 -26.20
C ARG A 57 -12.33 -11.40 -25.87
N TRP A 58 -11.56 -12.31 -25.30
CA TRP A 58 -10.16 -12.06 -24.93
C TRP A 58 -9.29 -13.10 -25.63
N VAL A 59 -8.07 -12.72 -25.96
CA VAL A 59 -7.05 -13.62 -26.52
C VAL A 59 -5.84 -13.55 -25.60
N GLN A 60 -5.39 -14.70 -25.12
CA GLN A 60 -4.12 -14.80 -24.41
C GLN A 60 -3.03 -15.07 -25.45
N MET A 61 -2.17 -14.08 -25.68
CA MET A 61 -1.03 -14.20 -26.57
C MET A 61 0.23 -14.60 -25.79
N THR A 62 1.10 -15.38 -26.41
CA THR A 62 2.45 -15.70 -25.91
C THR A 62 3.37 -14.50 -26.12
N ILE A 63 4.13 -14.12 -25.09
CA ILE A 63 5.06 -12.99 -25.15
C ILE A 63 6.09 -13.14 -26.27
N ASP A 64 6.62 -14.36 -26.46
CA ASP A 64 7.62 -14.63 -27.51
C ASP A 64 7.06 -14.35 -28.92
N SER A 65 5.79 -14.65 -29.17
CA SER A 65 5.17 -14.42 -30.47
C SER A 65 4.91 -12.93 -30.72
N LEU A 66 4.57 -12.19 -29.67
CA LEU A 66 4.40 -10.74 -29.74
C LEU A 66 5.76 -10.04 -29.93
N GLU A 67 6.77 -10.42 -29.16
CA GLU A 67 8.15 -9.95 -29.31
C GLU A 67 8.66 -10.22 -30.73
N ALA A 68 8.55 -11.46 -31.23
CA ALA A 68 9.02 -11.82 -32.56
C ALA A 68 8.35 -10.96 -33.65
N ARG A 69 7.04 -10.72 -33.54
CA ARG A 69 6.32 -9.86 -34.50
C ARG A 69 6.74 -8.40 -34.38
N PHE A 70 6.93 -7.90 -33.16
CA PHE A 70 7.37 -6.54 -32.89
C PHE A 70 8.76 -6.28 -33.47
N TRP A 71 9.74 -7.14 -33.16
CA TRP A 71 11.11 -7.00 -33.65
C TRP A 71 11.19 -7.16 -35.16
N ALA A 72 10.37 -8.05 -35.75
CA ALA A 72 10.29 -8.18 -37.20
C ALA A 72 9.81 -6.90 -37.90
N ILE A 73 8.94 -6.10 -37.27
CA ILE A 73 8.45 -4.81 -37.80
C ILE A 73 9.46 -3.71 -37.49
N ALA A 74 9.91 -3.60 -36.25
CA ALA A 74 10.80 -2.53 -35.78
C ALA A 74 12.24 -2.59 -36.34
N ALA A 75 12.63 -3.74 -36.94
CA ALA A 75 13.91 -3.92 -37.60
C ALA A 75 13.83 -3.80 -39.14
N GLN A 76 12.65 -3.56 -39.73
CA GLN A 76 12.48 -3.54 -41.20
C GLN A 76 13.43 -2.56 -41.89
N PRO A 77 14.00 -2.95 -43.06
CA PRO A 77 14.91 -2.10 -43.81
C PRO A 77 14.19 -0.98 -44.58
N ASN A 78 14.92 0.08 -44.88
CA ASN A 78 14.46 1.37 -45.43
C ASN A 78 13.65 1.31 -46.74
N ASP A 79 13.60 0.18 -47.45
CA ASP A 79 13.10 0.10 -48.82
C ASP A 79 11.58 -0.09 -48.96
N THR A 80 10.79 -0.11 -47.87
CA THR A 80 9.35 -0.46 -47.98
C THR A 80 8.31 0.50 -47.38
N ASP A 81 8.66 1.60 -46.71
CA ASP A 81 7.60 2.51 -46.19
C ASP A 81 8.00 3.96 -45.86
N CYS A 82 9.22 4.39 -46.20
CA CYS A 82 9.70 5.75 -45.92
C CYS A 82 9.40 6.76 -47.04
N SER A 83 8.48 6.45 -47.95
CA SER A 83 8.25 7.24 -49.17
C SER A 83 7.61 8.62 -48.93
N ASP A 84 6.94 8.80 -47.78
CA ASP A 84 6.21 10.04 -47.44
C ASP A 84 6.91 10.93 -46.39
N ALA A 85 8.11 10.55 -45.93
CA ALA A 85 8.90 11.35 -45.00
C ALA A 85 9.97 12.15 -45.74
N ASP A 86 9.85 13.49 -45.76
CA ASP A 86 10.91 14.39 -46.22
C ASP A 86 12.10 14.33 -45.23
N GLY A 87 12.99 13.34 -45.38
CA GLY A 87 14.15 13.13 -44.52
C GLY A 87 14.86 11.77 -44.71
N ILE A 88 15.99 11.58 -44.03
CA ILE A 88 16.71 10.29 -43.97
C ILE A 88 15.81 9.30 -43.22
N CYS A 89 15.41 8.20 -43.89
CA CYS A 89 14.62 7.11 -43.32
C CYS A 89 15.30 6.55 -42.04
N PRO A 90 14.73 6.75 -40.82
CA PRO A 90 15.54 6.79 -39.59
C PRO A 90 15.17 5.73 -38.52
N LEU A 91 16.16 5.45 -37.66
CA LEU A 91 16.06 4.78 -36.35
C LEU A 91 15.51 3.33 -36.36
N ARG A 92 16.40 2.35 -36.54
CA ARG A 92 16.09 0.91 -36.36
C ARG A 92 16.27 0.50 -34.90
N CYS A 93 15.30 -0.20 -34.34
CA CYS A 93 15.37 -0.71 -32.95
C CYS A 93 16.39 -1.85 -32.76
N ASP A 94 16.95 -2.36 -33.86
CA ASP A 94 18.05 -3.34 -33.85
C ASP A 94 19.40 -2.70 -33.47
N ASN A 95 19.58 -1.40 -33.76
CA ASN A 95 20.81 -0.68 -33.46
C ASN A 95 21.11 -0.63 -31.95
N VAL A 96 22.38 -0.49 -31.60
CA VAL A 96 22.82 -0.42 -30.19
C VAL A 96 22.54 0.97 -29.59
N ASP A 97 22.53 2.00 -30.44
CA ASP A 97 22.37 3.40 -30.03
C ASP A 97 20.94 3.79 -29.64
N ILE A 98 19.97 2.89 -29.86
CA ILE A 98 18.55 3.13 -29.69
C ILE A 98 17.93 2.01 -28.87
N GLN A 99 17.06 2.39 -27.94
CA GLN A 99 16.24 1.49 -27.14
C GLN A 99 14.78 1.72 -27.47
N CYS A 100 14.07 0.63 -27.77
CA CYS A 100 12.66 0.65 -28.07
C CYS A 100 11.89 -0.14 -27.02
N TYR A 101 10.83 0.46 -26.51
CA TYR A 101 9.97 -0.08 -25.47
C TYR A 101 8.52 -0.01 -25.92
N VAL A 102 7.76 -1.08 -25.65
CA VAL A 102 6.30 -1.02 -25.65
C VAL A 102 5.84 -0.90 -24.21
N ILE A 103 5.13 0.17 -23.88
CA ILE A 103 4.66 0.46 -22.53
C ILE A 103 3.14 0.46 -22.47
N ASP A 104 2.62 0.02 -21.33
CA ASP A 104 1.20 0.04 -21.03
C ASP A 104 0.72 1.43 -20.59
N ASN A 105 -0.59 1.64 -20.49
CA ASN A 105 -1.20 2.90 -20.05
C ASN A 105 -0.84 3.27 -18.60
N ASN A 106 -0.27 2.33 -17.83
CA ASN A 106 0.23 2.55 -16.48
C ASN A 106 1.76 2.78 -16.42
N GLY A 107 2.46 2.79 -17.55
CA GLY A 107 3.90 3.02 -17.63
C GLY A 107 4.75 1.79 -17.27
N PHE A 108 4.19 0.58 -17.36
CA PHE A 108 4.94 -0.68 -17.27
C PHE A 108 5.43 -1.11 -18.64
N VAL A 109 6.66 -1.62 -18.71
CA VAL A 109 7.25 -2.12 -19.95
C VAL A 109 6.75 -3.52 -20.24
N LEU A 110 6.19 -3.72 -21.43
CA LEU A 110 5.74 -5.03 -21.94
C LEU A 110 6.78 -5.69 -22.84
N ILE A 111 7.40 -4.90 -23.73
CA ILE A 111 8.44 -5.37 -24.67
C ILE A 111 9.66 -4.47 -24.52
N SER A 112 10.84 -5.07 -24.38
CA SER A 112 12.15 -4.42 -24.34
C SER A 112 13.18 -5.31 -25.03
N LYS A 113 14.26 -4.72 -25.53
CA LYS A 113 15.42 -5.46 -26.07
C LYS A 113 16.04 -6.38 -25.01
N GLN A 114 15.99 -5.98 -23.73
CA GLN A 114 16.42 -6.80 -22.60
C GLN A 114 15.20 -7.36 -21.87
N ARG A 115 15.11 -8.69 -21.79
CA ARG A 115 13.99 -9.38 -21.12
C ARG A 115 13.85 -9.06 -19.63
N ASN A 116 14.92 -8.62 -18.97
CA ASN A 116 14.89 -8.23 -17.56
C ASN A 116 14.14 -6.92 -17.30
N ASP A 117 13.89 -6.11 -18.34
CA ASP A 117 13.14 -4.86 -18.23
C ASP A 117 11.63 -5.08 -18.32
N ALA A 118 11.19 -6.18 -18.94
CA ALA A 118 9.78 -6.51 -19.07
C ALA A 118 9.14 -6.69 -17.68
N GLY A 119 7.98 -6.07 -17.48
CA GLY A 119 7.26 -6.04 -16.22
C GLY A 119 7.75 -5.00 -15.21
N ARG A 120 8.86 -4.29 -15.49
CA ARG A 120 9.34 -3.20 -14.63
C ARG A 120 8.68 -1.87 -14.99
N PHE A 121 8.62 -0.98 -14.02
CA PHE A 121 8.08 0.35 -14.21
C PHE A 121 9.09 1.24 -14.96
N LEU A 122 8.64 1.97 -15.97
CA LEU A 122 9.50 2.82 -16.80
C LEU A 122 10.23 3.87 -15.96
N GLY A 123 9.63 4.41 -14.90
CA GLY A 123 10.32 5.38 -14.03
C GLY A 123 11.45 4.78 -13.19
N GLU A 124 11.50 3.46 -13.03
CA GLU A 124 12.62 2.74 -12.39
C GLU A 124 13.78 2.51 -13.37
N LEU A 125 13.46 2.22 -14.63
CA LEU A 125 14.43 2.04 -15.71
C LEU A 125 15.01 3.37 -16.17
N ASP A 126 14.13 4.33 -16.49
CA ASP A 126 14.45 5.60 -17.14
C ASP A 126 13.63 6.75 -16.54
N GLY A 127 13.96 7.13 -15.30
CA GLY A 127 13.26 8.18 -14.55
C GLY A 127 13.27 9.56 -15.24
N SER A 128 14.27 9.83 -16.08
CA SER A 128 14.38 11.07 -16.86
C SER A 128 13.26 11.21 -17.91
N VAL A 129 12.96 10.12 -18.63
CA VAL A 129 11.90 10.04 -19.63
C VAL A 129 10.54 10.15 -18.94
N MET A 130 10.30 9.33 -17.90
CA MET A 130 9.03 9.35 -17.16
C MET A 130 8.72 10.74 -16.56
N THR A 131 9.71 11.40 -15.96
CA THR A 131 9.54 12.77 -15.42
C THR A 131 9.16 13.77 -16.51
N THR A 132 9.75 13.64 -17.70
CA THR A 132 9.47 14.53 -18.83
C THR A 132 8.07 14.26 -19.40
N LEU A 133 7.66 13.00 -19.51
CA LEU A 133 6.32 12.62 -19.95
C LEU A 133 5.22 13.14 -19.01
N ILE A 134 5.47 13.14 -17.70
CA ILE A 134 4.57 13.75 -16.71
C ILE A 134 4.51 15.27 -16.91
N ARG A 135 5.65 15.93 -17.12
CA ARG A 135 5.72 17.38 -17.36
C ARG A 135 4.98 17.79 -18.63
N MET A 136 5.03 16.97 -19.67
CA MET A 136 4.32 17.18 -20.93
C MET A 136 2.82 16.87 -20.85
N GLY A 137 2.35 16.30 -19.72
CA GLY A 137 0.94 15.97 -19.52
C GLY A 137 0.48 14.69 -20.20
N MET A 138 1.40 13.87 -20.75
CA MET A 138 1.06 12.57 -21.33
C MET A 138 0.77 11.52 -20.24
N PHE A 139 1.43 11.64 -19.08
CA PHE A 139 1.18 10.82 -17.90
C PHE A 139 0.77 11.68 -16.71
N LYS A 140 -0.18 11.19 -15.93
CA LYS A 140 -0.63 11.79 -14.69
C LYS A 140 -0.23 10.93 -13.50
N ARG A 141 0.46 11.54 -12.53
CA ARG A 141 0.73 10.91 -11.23
C ARG A 141 -0.49 11.06 -10.33
N VAL A 142 -0.98 9.93 -9.82
CA VAL A 142 -2.09 9.85 -8.86
C VAL A 142 -1.57 9.12 -7.62
N SER A 143 -1.68 9.73 -6.45
CA SER A 143 -1.39 9.02 -5.20
C SER A 143 -2.60 8.22 -4.75
N LEU A 144 -2.36 6.94 -4.47
CA LEU A 144 -3.35 6.03 -3.91
C LEU A 144 -2.94 5.69 -2.48
N PHE A 145 -3.90 5.70 -1.56
CA PHE A 145 -3.67 5.46 -0.14
C PHE A 145 -4.33 4.15 0.28
N ASP A 146 -3.55 3.23 0.85
CA ASP A 146 -4.02 2.02 1.49
C ASP A 146 -3.97 2.18 3.01
N TYR A 147 -5.15 2.22 3.63
CA TYR A 147 -5.33 2.35 5.07
C TYR A 147 -5.29 1.00 5.82
N GLN A 148 -5.18 -0.11 5.10
CA GLN A 148 -5.25 -1.47 5.65
C GLN A 148 -3.96 -2.27 5.39
N ALA A 149 -2.89 -1.60 4.96
CA ALA A 149 -1.60 -2.22 4.68
C ALA A 149 -0.93 -2.74 5.97
N MET A 150 -0.13 -3.80 5.83
CA MET A 150 0.68 -4.36 6.93
C MET A 150 2.15 -4.00 6.71
N CYS A 151 2.73 -3.21 7.61
CA CYS A 151 4.14 -2.80 7.54
C CYS A 151 4.98 -3.56 8.56
N LYS A 152 6.24 -3.77 8.21
CA LYS A 152 7.26 -4.27 9.15
C LYS A 152 7.55 -3.17 10.15
N MET A 153 7.40 -3.47 11.43
CA MET A 153 7.76 -2.52 12.47
C MET A 153 9.28 -2.57 12.65
N HIS A 154 9.97 -1.46 12.42
CA HIS A 154 11.30 -1.30 12.98
C HIS A 154 11.13 -1.24 14.50
N SER A 155 11.78 -2.14 15.22
CA SER A 155 11.77 -2.11 16.68
C SER A 155 12.43 -0.81 17.13
N HIS A 156 11.64 0.24 17.32
CA HIS A 156 12.02 1.32 18.19
C HIS A 156 12.18 0.66 19.55
N SER A 157 13.43 0.55 19.99
CA SER A 157 13.74 0.34 21.39
C SER A 157 13.16 1.53 22.15
N VAL A 158 11.87 1.44 22.48
CA VAL A 158 11.29 2.27 23.52
C VAL A 158 12.08 1.86 24.74
N SER A 159 13.05 2.69 25.10
CA SER A 159 13.71 2.62 26.39
C SER A 159 12.61 2.95 27.40
N SER A 160 11.78 1.96 27.73
CA SER A 160 11.04 1.96 28.98
C SER A 160 12.11 2.15 30.03
N GLY A 161 12.14 3.35 30.61
CA GLY A 161 13.12 3.75 31.60
C GLY A 161 13.37 2.60 32.55
N ARG A 162 14.65 2.27 32.74
CA ARG A 162 15.11 1.18 33.61
C ARG A 162 14.22 1.16 34.85
N HIS A 163 13.53 0.04 35.11
CA HIS A 163 12.79 -0.14 36.35
C HIS A 163 13.72 0.26 37.50
N LEU A 164 13.34 1.29 38.28
CA LEU A 164 14.08 1.79 39.45
C LEU A 164 14.28 0.72 40.54
N ILE A 165 13.81 -0.51 40.31
CA ILE A 165 13.90 -1.71 41.15
C ILE A 165 15.10 -2.59 40.74
N SER A 166 15.83 -2.26 39.66
CA SER A 166 17.02 -3.02 39.21
C SER A 166 18.09 -3.27 40.29
N PRO A 167 18.40 -2.33 41.22
CA PRO A 167 19.38 -2.57 42.27
C PRO A 167 18.87 -3.58 43.31
N LEU A 168 17.59 -3.51 43.67
CA LEU A 168 16.96 -4.40 44.65
C LEU A 168 16.78 -5.81 44.09
N TYR A 169 16.47 -5.94 42.80
CA TYR A 169 16.41 -7.25 42.13
C TYR A 169 17.81 -7.88 42.01
N SER A 170 18.85 -7.08 41.74
CA SER A 170 20.23 -7.55 41.76
C SER A 170 20.65 -8.02 43.16
N LEU A 171 20.27 -7.27 44.20
CA LEU A 171 20.56 -7.65 45.59
C LEU A 171 19.78 -8.90 46.02
N ALA A 172 18.49 -9.00 45.66
CA ALA A 172 17.67 -10.18 45.92
C ALA A 172 18.17 -11.41 45.15
N SER A 173 18.68 -11.24 43.92
CA SER A 173 19.30 -12.31 43.14
C SER A 173 20.63 -12.75 43.73
N ALA A 174 21.46 -11.82 44.21
CA ALA A 174 22.70 -12.12 44.91
C ALA A 174 22.43 -12.82 46.26
N LEU A 175 21.42 -12.38 46.99
CA LEU A 175 20.98 -13.00 48.25
C LEU A 175 20.42 -14.39 48.00
N LYS A 176 19.57 -14.57 46.98
CA LYS A 176 19.07 -15.89 46.55
C LYS A 176 20.20 -16.82 46.11
N TRP A 177 21.17 -16.31 45.35
CA TRP A 177 22.37 -17.06 44.96
C TRP A 177 23.17 -17.47 46.19
N PHE A 178 23.41 -16.54 47.12
CA PHE A 178 24.13 -16.82 48.36
C PHE A 178 23.41 -17.87 49.21
N LEU A 179 22.09 -17.73 49.43
CA LEU A 179 21.30 -18.71 50.16
C LEU A 179 21.29 -20.08 49.48
N SER A 180 21.24 -20.14 48.14
CA SER A 180 21.29 -21.41 47.39
C SER A 180 22.63 -22.12 47.57
N ASN A 181 23.74 -21.38 47.50
CA ASN A 181 25.07 -21.95 47.71
C ASN A 181 25.30 -22.30 49.18
N PHE A 182 24.76 -21.52 50.11
CA PHE A 182 24.80 -21.84 51.54
C PHE A 182 23.98 -23.09 51.87
N LEU A 183 22.81 -23.28 51.23
CA LEU A 183 22.04 -24.52 51.35
C LEU A 183 22.79 -25.72 50.79
N LEU A 184 23.43 -25.57 49.61
CA LEU A 184 24.26 -26.62 49.01
C LEU A 184 25.48 -26.93 49.87
N PHE A 185 26.12 -25.91 50.45
CA PHE A 185 27.23 -26.08 51.38
C PHE A 185 26.81 -26.79 52.67
N LEU A 186 25.64 -26.46 53.22
CA LEU A 186 25.07 -27.16 54.37
C LEU A 186 24.65 -28.59 54.03
N LEU A 187 24.17 -28.84 52.80
CA LEU A 187 23.87 -30.17 52.26
C LEU A 187 25.15 -30.99 52.04
N GLU A 188 26.24 -30.35 51.62
CA GLU A 188 27.55 -30.96 51.41
C GLU A 188 28.25 -31.23 52.76
N PHE A 189 28.00 -30.39 53.79
CA PHE A 189 28.48 -30.60 55.16
C PHE A 189 27.62 -31.57 55.99
N ASN A 190 26.36 -31.83 55.59
CA ASN A 190 25.49 -32.84 56.20
C ASN A 190 25.19 -33.97 55.21
N ILE A 191 25.98 -35.05 55.34
CA ILE A 191 25.65 -36.43 54.96
C ILE A 191 25.83 -36.76 53.46
N CYS A 192 26.96 -37.43 53.20
CA CYS A 192 27.21 -38.39 52.12
C CYS A 192 27.36 -37.77 50.70
N SER A 193 28.57 -37.68 50.12
CA SER A 193 29.35 -38.79 49.52
C SER A 193 28.44 -39.83 48.86
N LEU A 194 28.66 -40.19 47.59
CA LEU A 194 27.79 -41.08 46.76
C LEU A 194 26.53 -40.31 46.29
N TRP A 195 26.35 -39.79 45.07
CA TRP A 195 26.36 -40.47 43.77
C TRP A 195 26.45 -39.45 42.62
N HIS A 196 27.61 -39.43 41.99
CA HIS A 196 27.90 -39.23 40.57
C HIS A 196 26.80 -38.84 39.55
N THR A 197 27.15 -37.79 38.78
CA THR A 197 27.08 -37.59 37.31
C THR A 197 25.78 -37.19 36.60
N GLU A 198 25.84 -35.96 36.06
CA GLU A 198 25.66 -35.57 34.65
C GLU A 198 24.37 -35.99 33.93
N HIS A 199 23.56 -35.00 33.56
CA HIS A 199 23.17 -34.69 32.17
C HIS A 199 22.06 -33.64 32.20
N LEU A 200 22.42 -32.36 32.04
CA LEU A 200 21.45 -31.30 31.78
C LEU A 200 21.87 -30.60 30.49
N ALA A 201 21.33 -31.11 29.38
CA ALA A 201 21.55 -30.59 28.05
C ALA A 201 20.83 -29.24 27.89
N GLU A 202 21.63 -28.19 27.71
CA GLU A 202 21.19 -26.85 27.33
C GLU A 202 20.67 -26.87 25.88
N ALA A 203 19.35 -26.78 25.70
CA ALA A 203 18.73 -26.62 24.39
C ALA A 203 18.52 -25.13 24.08
N SER A 204 19.49 -24.50 23.41
CA SER A 204 19.32 -23.16 22.85
C SER A 204 18.45 -23.19 21.58
N ILE A 205 17.14 -23.09 21.78
CA ILE A 205 16.19 -22.87 20.68
C ILE A 205 16.40 -21.43 20.16
N HIS A 206 17.19 -21.29 19.10
CA HIS A 206 17.23 -20.07 18.29
C HIS A 206 15.87 -19.87 17.59
N LYS A 207 14.90 -19.25 18.28
CA LYS A 207 13.71 -18.70 17.64
C LYS A 207 14.15 -17.56 16.71
N LYS A 208 14.13 -17.80 15.40
CA LYS A 208 14.10 -16.71 14.41
C LYS A 208 12.94 -15.79 14.81
N LYS A 209 13.28 -14.58 15.25
CA LYS A 209 12.33 -13.54 15.62
C LYS A 209 11.54 -13.21 14.35
N GLY A 210 10.33 -13.77 14.23
CA GLY A 210 9.42 -13.44 13.14
C GLY A 210 9.23 -11.93 13.10
N GLU A 211 9.38 -11.33 11.93
CA GLU A 211 9.14 -9.91 11.74
C GLU A 211 7.69 -9.61 12.16
N ILE A 212 7.52 -8.77 13.16
CA ILE A 212 6.19 -8.39 13.66
C ILE A 212 5.62 -7.38 12.65
N LEU A 213 4.51 -7.76 12.01
CA LEU A 213 3.76 -6.90 11.09
C LEU A 213 2.67 -6.15 11.88
N GLN A 214 2.47 -4.87 11.56
CA GLN A 214 1.43 -4.02 12.15
C GLN A 214 0.62 -3.31 11.05
N PRO A 215 -0.68 -3.02 11.27
CA PRO A 215 -1.44 -2.13 10.40
C PRO A 215 -0.78 -0.75 10.29
N CYS A 216 -0.60 -0.28 9.06
CA CYS A 216 0.00 1.00 8.69
C CYS A 216 -0.77 1.63 7.50
N GLU A 217 -0.58 2.94 7.30
CA GLU A 217 -1.03 3.62 6.09
C GLU A 217 0.12 3.65 5.08
N THR A 218 -0.13 3.18 3.85
CA THR A 218 0.86 3.25 2.76
C THR A 218 0.32 4.12 1.63
N GLU A 219 1.20 4.92 1.06
CA GLU A 219 0.93 5.69 -0.16
C GLU A 219 1.70 5.06 -1.30
N TYR A 220 1.01 4.71 -2.39
CA TYR A 220 1.62 4.21 -3.60
C TYR A 220 1.32 5.16 -4.78
N PRO A 221 2.36 5.67 -5.47
CA PRO A 221 2.16 6.47 -6.67
C PRO A 221 1.71 5.56 -7.81
N SER A 222 0.57 5.88 -8.42
CA SER A 222 0.09 5.29 -9.66
C SER A 222 0.25 6.29 -10.81
N PHE A 223 0.52 5.78 -12.01
CA PHE A 223 0.65 6.57 -13.22
C PHE A 223 -0.43 6.14 -14.19
N VAL A 224 -1.09 7.12 -14.79
CA VAL A 224 -2.17 6.90 -15.76
C VAL A 224 -1.88 7.75 -17.00
N TYR A 225 -1.87 7.10 -18.15
CA TYR A 225 -1.80 7.75 -19.46
C TYR A 225 -3.05 8.58 -19.71
N GLU A 226 -2.86 9.82 -20.11
CA GLU A 226 -3.93 10.75 -20.47
C GLU A 226 -3.97 10.87 -22.01
N PRO A 227 -5.06 10.45 -22.69
CA PRO A 227 -5.12 10.37 -24.16
C PRO A 227 -5.20 11.74 -24.86
N SER A 228 -5.11 12.84 -24.11
CA SER A 228 -5.09 14.19 -24.64
C SER A 228 -3.90 14.43 -25.58
N VAL A 229 -2.80 13.69 -25.39
CA VAL A 229 -1.60 13.79 -26.22
C VAL A 229 -1.25 12.42 -26.80
N LYS A 230 -1.41 12.26 -28.11
CA LYS A 230 -1.18 10.99 -28.83
C LYS A 230 0.28 10.75 -29.19
N GLU A 231 1.03 11.82 -29.40
CA GLU A 231 2.43 11.77 -29.80
C GLU A 231 3.20 12.90 -29.13
N THR A 232 4.40 12.59 -28.66
CA THR A 232 5.34 13.57 -28.09
C THR A 232 6.76 13.19 -28.44
N ASN A 233 7.54 14.18 -28.87
CA ASN A 233 8.99 14.09 -28.97
C ASN A 233 9.63 15.17 -28.11
N SER A 234 10.76 14.86 -27.49
CA SER A 234 11.50 15.85 -26.70
C SER A 234 12.96 15.46 -26.54
N ILE A 235 13.76 16.46 -26.18
CA ILE A 235 15.20 16.33 -25.92
C ILE A 235 15.44 16.68 -24.46
N ILE A 236 15.94 15.72 -23.69
CA ILE A 236 16.29 15.85 -22.28
C ILE A 236 17.76 16.28 -22.18
N LYS A 237 18.01 17.44 -21.59
CA LYS A 237 19.37 17.94 -21.32
C LYS A 237 19.86 17.41 -19.98
N CYS A 238 20.87 16.55 -19.97
CA CYS A 238 21.42 15.92 -18.78
C CYS A 238 22.80 16.49 -18.41
N GLY A 239 22.88 17.82 -18.33
CA GLY A 239 24.12 18.55 -18.06
C GLY A 239 25.06 18.60 -19.27
N ARG A 240 25.88 17.55 -19.46
CA ARG A 240 26.92 17.51 -20.51
C ARG A 240 26.53 16.72 -21.77
N CYS A 241 25.39 16.05 -21.75
CA CYS A 241 24.85 15.30 -22.88
C CYS A 241 23.37 15.66 -23.08
N GLN A 242 22.82 15.23 -24.20
CA GLN A 242 21.39 15.33 -24.50
C GLN A 242 20.88 13.94 -24.87
N LYS A 243 19.67 13.60 -24.40
CA LYS A 243 19.00 12.33 -24.67
C LYS A 243 17.66 12.64 -25.32
N MET A 244 17.42 12.19 -26.55
CA MET A 244 16.14 12.38 -27.22
C MET A 244 15.25 11.15 -27.10
N PHE A 245 13.95 11.39 -27.05
CA PHE A 245 12.96 10.33 -27.08
C PHE A 245 11.73 10.74 -27.90
N VAL A 246 11.04 9.72 -28.40
CA VAL A 246 9.76 9.85 -29.10
C VAL A 246 8.80 8.84 -28.50
N VAL A 247 7.58 9.27 -28.19
CA VAL A 247 6.48 8.39 -27.76
C VAL A 247 5.31 8.56 -28.69
N GLN A 248 4.75 7.45 -29.13
CA GLN A 248 3.57 7.40 -29.99
C GLN A 248 2.58 6.35 -29.49
N GLN A 249 1.29 6.68 -29.48
CA GLN A 249 0.24 5.72 -29.19
C GLN A 249 0.11 4.70 -30.33
N ILE A 250 0.02 3.40 -29.99
CA ILE A 250 -0.30 2.35 -30.95
C ILE A 250 -1.81 2.40 -31.22
N PRO A 251 -2.24 2.57 -32.48
CA PRO A 251 -3.66 2.73 -32.83
C PRO A 251 -4.48 1.53 -32.36
N ASP A 252 -5.73 1.80 -31.98
CA ASP A 252 -6.71 0.82 -31.51
C ASP A 252 -6.29 0.00 -30.26
N THR A 253 -5.27 0.47 -29.53
CA THR A 253 -4.81 -0.14 -28.28
C THR A 253 -4.55 0.90 -27.19
N ASN A 254 -4.37 0.42 -25.96
CA ASN A 254 -3.93 1.21 -24.81
C ASN A 254 -2.40 1.27 -24.67
N LEU A 255 -1.66 0.76 -25.65
CA LEU A 255 -0.21 0.65 -25.63
C LEU A 255 0.45 1.86 -26.28
N LEU A 256 1.66 2.19 -25.81
CA LEU A 256 2.49 3.24 -26.38
C LEU A 256 3.83 2.65 -26.81
N LEU A 257 4.33 3.11 -27.94
CA LEU A 257 5.69 2.86 -28.42
C LEU A 257 6.59 4.00 -27.97
N LEU A 258 7.64 3.68 -27.23
CA LEU A 258 8.66 4.61 -26.76
C LEU A 258 10.00 4.26 -27.42
N VAL A 259 10.59 5.22 -28.11
CA VAL A 259 11.92 5.10 -28.74
C VAL A 259 12.85 6.12 -28.10
N VAL A 260 13.99 5.66 -27.61
CA VAL A 260 14.92 6.46 -26.79
C VAL A 260 16.35 6.26 -27.30
N GLN A 261 17.14 7.33 -27.37
CA GLN A 261 18.58 7.20 -27.59
C GLN A 261 19.31 6.71 -26.33
N ALA A 262 20.21 5.75 -26.51
CA ALA A 262 20.94 5.07 -25.44
C ALA A 262 22.34 5.68 -25.17
N ASP A 263 22.64 6.83 -25.77
CA ASP A 263 23.95 7.49 -25.75
C ASP A 263 24.27 8.22 -24.44
N CYS A 264 23.27 8.47 -23.60
CA CYS A 264 23.48 9.10 -22.30
C CYS A 264 22.65 8.53 -21.14
N ASP A 265 23.31 8.35 -19.99
CA ASP A 265 22.68 7.99 -18.72
C ASP A 265 22.40 9.24 -17.86
N CYS A 266 21.11 9.53 -17.67
CA CYS A 266 20.61 10.68 -16.93
C CYS A 266 20.23 10.37 -15.47
N SER A 267 20.52 9.16 -14.97
CA SER A 267 20.05 8.66 -13.67
C SER A 267 20.50 9.50 -12.48
N ARG A 268 21.64 10.20 -12.57
CA ARG A 268 22.15 11.04 -11.46
C ARG A 268 21.34 12.30 -11.20
N GLN A 269 20.76 12.90 -12.25
CA GLN A 269 20.00 14.14 -12.15
C GLN A 269 18.53 13.88 -11.84
N PHE A 270 18.01 12.78 -12.38
CA PHE A 270 16.66 12.28 -12.14
C PHE A 270 16.77 11.04 -11.26
N SER A 271 17.41 11.19 -10.09
CA SER A 271 17.48 10.12 -9.10
C SER A 271 16.06 9.59 -8.87
N SER A 272 15.93 8.26 -8.83
CA SER A 272 14.73 7.39 -8.84
C SER A 272 13.69 7.72 -7.76
N THR A 273 13.24 8.97 -7.73
CA THR A 273 12.18 9.55 -6.89
C THR A 273 10.79 9.07 -7.34
N LEU A 274 10.74 8.29 -8.41
CA LEU A 274 9.57 7.60 -8.95
C LEU A 274 9.60 6.09 -8.63
N SER A 275 10.36 5.66 -7.61
CA SER A 275 10.25 4.30 -7.09
C SER A 275 8.80 4.03 -6.66
N LEU A 276 8.22 2.95 -7.16
CA LEU A 276 6.82 2.57 -6.93
C LEU A 276 6.52 2.29 -5.44
N LEU A 277 7.56 2.05 -4.64
CA LEU A 277 7.49 1.81 -3.21
C LEU A 277 8.10 2.99 -2.44
N CYS A 278 7.27 4.01 -2.21
CA CYS A 278 7.50 4.92 -1.10
C CYS A 278 6.84 4.32 0.14
N PHE A 279 7.57 3.54 0.92
CA PHE A 279 7.18 3.38 2.31
C PHE A 279 7.20 4.79 2.91
N LEU A 280 6.04 5.31 3.27
CA LEU A 280 5.98 6.44 4.17
C LEU A 280 6.64 5.94 5.45
N ASN A 281 7.92 6.29 5.65
CA ASN A 281 8.51 6.14 6.95
C ASN A 281 7.60 6.90 7.92
N ASP A 282 7.20 6.24 9.01
CA ASP A 282 6.38 6.80 10.09
C ASP A 282 6.88 8.17 10.59
N SER A 283 8.14 8.53 10.31
CA SER A 283 8.75 9.81 10.63
C SER A 283 8.24 11.01 9.80
N ALA A 284 7.46 10.80 8.74
CA ALA A 284 6.96 11.87 7.86
C ALA A 284 5.43 12.10 7.94
N HIS A 285 4.74 11.53 8.94
CA HIS A 285 3.36 11.92 9.22
C HIS A 285 3.32 13.31 9.85
N ASN A 286 3.32 14.35 9.01
CA ASN A 286 2.96 15.70 9.43
C ASN A 286 1.55 15.66 10.02
N SER A 287 1.43 15.88 11.33
CA SER A 287 0.16 15.95 12.08
C SER A 287 -0.89 16.89 11.43
N SER A 288 -0.44 17.81 10.58
CA SER A 288 -1.28 18.68 9.74
C SER A 288 -2.24 17.92 8.82
N SER A 289 -1.79 16.89 8.08
CA SER A 289 -2.65 16.23 7.08
C SER A 289 -3.84 15.50 7.71
N LYS A 290 -3.65 14.98 8.93
CA LYS A 290 -4.72 14.38 9.74
C LYS A 290 -5.75 15.43 10.15
N CYS A 291 -5.32 16.62 10.57
CA CYS A 291 -6.19 17.74 10.90
C CYS A 291 -6.97 18.26 9.69
N ASP A 292 -6.32 18.41 8.54
CA ASP A 292 -6.96 18.83 7.29
C ASP A 292 -8.02 17.82 6.82
N ARG A 293 -7.77 16.53 7.03
CA ARG A 293 -8.75 15.46 6.77
C ARG A 293 -9.93 15.50 7.74
N MET A 294 -9.73 15.87 9.01
CA MET A 294 -10.84 16.08 9.95
C MET A 294 -11.72 17.25 9.53
N ARG A 295 -11.15 18.27 8.89
CA ARG A 295 -11.90 19.44 8.38
C ARG A 295 -12.73 19.12 7.13
N SER A 296 -12.31 18.13 6.33
CA SER A 296 -12.95 17.73 5.07
C SER A 296 -13.79 16.43 5.19
N GLN A 297 -14.27 16.09 6.39
CA GLN A 297 -15.06 14.88 6.58
C GLN A 297 -16.29 14.84 5.66
N LYS A 298 -16.49 13.70 4.99
CA LYS A 298 -17.72 13.38 4.25
C LYS A 298 -18.92 13.58 5.16
N ILE A 299 -20.04 14.05 4.61
CA ILE A 299 -21.28 14.24 5.37
C ILE A 299 -21.64 12.94 6.10
N ARG A 300 -21.80 13.00 7.42
CA ARG A 300 -22.26 11.88 8.24
C ARG A 300 -23.65 12.22 8.75
N ARG A 301 -24.63 11.35 8.49
CA ARG A 301 -25.93 11.45 9.14
C ARG A 301 -25.78 11.00 10.59
N ARG A 302 -26.16 11.85 11.53
CA ARG A 302 -26.25 11.42 12.94
C ARG A 302 -27.47 10.51 13.13
N PRO A 303 -27.44 9.60 14.11
CA PRO A 303 -28.65 8.91 14.55
C PRO A 303 -29.73 9.92 14.94
N GLU A 304 -30.99 9.59 14.68
CA GLU A 304 -32.15 10.47 14.93
C GLU A 304 -32.42 10.66 16.44
N SER A 305 -32.10 9.66 17.27
CA SER A 305 -32.22 9.76 18.73
C SER A 305 -30.95 9.31 19.44
N CYS A 306 -30.69 9.91 20.60
CA CYS A 306 -29.64 9.53 21.52
C CYS A 306 -30.27 9.40 22.91
N HIS A 307 -30.33 8.17 23.44
CA HIS A 307 -30.86 7.89 24.77
C HIS A 307 -29.69 7.79 25.75
N ALA A 308 -29.17 8.95 26.17
CA ALA A 308 -28.01 9.05 27.07
C ALA A 308 -28.35 8.85 28.55
N TYR A 309 -29.63 8.82 28.90
CA TYR A 309 -30.11 8.72 30.27
C TYR A 309 -31.36 7.84 30.34
N HIS A 310 -31.40 6.96 31.33
CA HIS A 310 -32.58 6.19 31.68
C HIS A 310 -32.97 6.45 33.15
N ALA A 311 -34.26 6.66 33.44
CA ALA A 311 -34.73 7.02 34.77
C ALA A 311 -34.44 5.96 35.86
N HIS A 312 -34.29 4.69 35.46
CA HIS A 312 -33.91 3.59 36.34
C HIS A 312 -32.39 3.34 36.38
N GLU A 313 -31.58 4.19 35.74
CA GLU A 313 -30.12 4.09 35.80
C GLU A 313 -29.63 4.63 37.15
N ASN A 314 -28.98 3.76 37.94
CA ASN A 314 -28.38 4.15 39.21
C ASN A 314 -26.93 4.60 39.00
N ALA A 315 -26.71 5.91 38.94
CA ALA A 315 -25.37 6.49 38.77
C ALA A 315 -24.53 6.55 40.08
N ASN A 316 -25.06 6.04 41.19
CA ASN A 316 -24.41 6.11 42.50
C ASN A 316 -23.44 4.96 42.80
N ASP A 317 -23.37 3.92 41.94
CA ASP A 317 -22.34 2.88 42.04
C ASP A 317 -21.02 3.35 41.41
N CYS A 318 -20.37 4.30 42.08
CA CYS A 318 -19.02 4.74 41.73
C CYS A 318 -17.97 4.03 42.60
N GLY A 319 -17.17 3.15 42.00
CA GLY A 319 -15.83 2.80 42.48
C GLY A 319 -15.72 2.26 43.92
N GLY A 320 -16.56 1.29 44.30
CA GLY A 320 -16.37 0.50 45.52
C GLY A 320 -15.14 -0.41 45.43
N ALA A 321 -13.94 0.15 45.43
CA ALA A 321 -12.72 -0.62 45.58
C ALA A 321 -12.58 -1.05 47.05
N SER A 322 -12.42 -2.34 47.30
CA SER A 322 -12.03 -2.86 48.61
C SER A 322 -10.67 -2.26 48.97
N ALA A 323 -10.62 -1.39 49.98
CA ALA A 323 -9.34 -0.99 50.57
C ALA A 323 -8.66 -2.25 51.12
N VAL A 324 -7.48 -2.58 50.62
CA VAL A 324 -6.68 -3.69 51.12
C VAL A 324 -6.23 -3.31 52.53
N SER A 325 -7.00 -3.69 53.54
CA SER A 325 -6.66 -3.47 54.95
C SER A 325 -5.56 -4.45 55.33
N LEU A 326 -4.40 -3.94 55.76
CA LEU A 326 -3.36 -4.78 56.37
C LEU A 326 -3.94 -5.45 57.62
N SER A 327 -4.10 -6.77 57.58
CA SER A 327 -4.44 -7.55 58.77
C SER A 327 -3.25 -7.55 59.72
N ALA A 328 -3.33 -6.79 60.81
CA ALA A 328 -2.32 -6.77 61.86
C ALA A 328 -2.09 -8.17 62.46
N LEU A 329 -3.12 -9.02 62.46
CA LEU A 329 -3.03 -10.41 62.90
C LEU A 329 -2.13 -11.25 61.99
N LEU A 330 -2.25 -11.13 60.66
CA LEU A 330 -1.37 -11.85 59.73
C LEU A 330 0.09 -11.39 59.85
N PHE A 331 0.32 -10.09 60.11
CA PHE A 331 1.65 -9.55 60.39
C PHE A 331 2.23 -10.11 61.70
N LEU A 332 1.43 -10.19 62.76
CA LEU A 332 1.86 -10.76 64.04
C LEU A 332 2.13 -12.27 63.95
N PHE A 333 1.31 -13.03 63.21
CA PHE A 333 1.57 -14.46 62.99
C PHE A 333 2.89 -14.71 62.25
N SER A 334 3.26 -13.86 61.29
CA SER A 334 4.54 -13.98 60.57
C SER A 334 5.77 -13.71 61.44
N LEU A 335 5.61 -12.97 62.54
CA LEU A 335 6.68 -12.64 63.49
C LEU A 335 6.85 -13.71 64.59
N VAL A 336 5.83 -14.54 64.84
CA VAL A 336 5.86 -15.59 65.88
C VAL A 336 6.33 -16.94 65.34
N THR A 337 6.29 -17.16 64.02
CA THR A 337 6.75 -18.43 63.42
C THR A 337 8.25 -18.75 63.55
N PRO A 338 9.22 -17.83 63.77
CA PRO A 338 10.60 -18.23 63.99
C PRO A 338 10.92 -18.64 65.43
N THR A 339 9.99 -18.50 66.39
CA THR A 339 10.28 -18.76 67.82
C THR A 339 9.78 -20.11 68.34
N LEU A 340 9.23 -20.98 67.49
CA LEU A 340 8.77 -22.33 67.89
C LEU A 340 9.50 -23.49 67.18
N ALA A 341 10.60 -23.20 66.48
CA ALA A 341 11.51 -24.22 65.95
C ALA A 341 12.93 -23.96 66.46
N SER A 342 13.15 -24.24 67.75
CA SER A 342 14.47 -24.52 68.32
C SER A 342 14.32 -25.59 69.38
#